data_AF-A0A382DJG0-F1
#
_entry.id   AF-A0A382DJG0-F1
#
_cell.length_a   1.000
_cell.length_b   1.000
_cell.length_c   1.000
_cell.angle_alpha   90.00
_cell.angle_beta   90.00
_cell.angle_gamma   90.00
#
_symmetry.space_group_name_H-M   'P 1'
#
loop_
_entity.id
_entity.type
_entity.pdbx_description
1 polymer ?
#
loop_
_entity_poly.entity_id
_entity_poly.type
_entity_poly.pdbx_seq_one_letter_code
_entity_poly.pdbx_strand_id
1 'polypeptide(L)'
;MSENLYVELSDRSKQIFKSVVETYLETGFPSGSETILKKGGVDLSSSSIRLILANLQKEGLLFAPHTSAGRLPTDKGMRLFVDGLLEFGRLTKDEQENIKQQCLSKGASFQEVLNEASKMISGLSNHAGIVVAPK
;
A
#
# COMPACT_ATOMS: atom_id res chain seq x y z
N MET A 1 17.83 -5.48 17.92
CA MET A 1 18.63 -4.97 16.79
C MET A 1 17.72 -4.96 15.57
N SER A 2 17.04 -3.84 15.32
CA SER A 2 16.19 -3.65 14.15
C SER A 2 17.11 -3.49 12.94
N GLU A 3 17.23 -4.55 12.16
CA GLU A 3 17.93 -4.55 10.89
C GLU A 3 17.29 -3.49 10.01
N ASN A 4 18.09 -2.51 9.59
CA ASN A 4 17.63 -1.30 8.93
C ASN A 4 17.08 -1.66 7.53
N LEU A 5 15.78 -1.95 7.43
CA LEU A 5 15.10 -2.34 6.20
C LEU A 5 14.80 -1.14 5.29
N TYR A 6 15.69 -0.15 5.23
CA TYR A 6 15.54 0.99 4.35
C TYR A 6 16.55 0.85 3.22
N VAL A 7 16.12 0.19 2.14
CA VAL A 7 16.80 0.33 0.85
C VAL A 7 16.76 1.81 0.51
N GLU A 8 17.92 2.48 0.49
CA GLU A 8 18.00 3.88 0.07
C GLU A 8 17.75 3.97 -1.44
N LEU A 9 16.47 4.07 -1.79
CA LEU A 9 16.03 4.31 -3.15
C LEU A 9 16.15 5.80 -3.48
N SER A 10 16.64 6.09 -4.69
CA SER A 10 16.53 7.45 -5.24
C SER A 10 15.06 7.84 -5.42
N ASP A 11 14.74 9.14 -5.40
CA ASP A 11 13.36 9.61 -5.52
C ASP A 11 12.67 9.12 -6.80
N ARG A 12 13.42 9.06 -7.91
CA ARG A 12 12.96 8.46 -9.17
C ARG A 12 12.62 6.98 -9.02
N SER A 13 13.45 6.21 -8.32
CA SER A 13 13.20 4.79 -8.07
C SER A 13 11.99 4.58 -7.16
N LYS A 14 11.82 5.43 -6.14
CA LYS A 14 10.63 5.44 -5.28
C LYS A 14 9.36 5.73 -6.07
N GLN A 15 9.38 6.73 -6.95
CA GLN A 15 8.24 7.07 -7.82
C GLN A 15 7.85 5.92 -8.75
N ILE A 16 8.84 5.31 -9.43
CA ILE A 16 8.60 4.15 -10.30
C ILE A 16 8.08 2.97 -9.49
N PHE A 17 8.67 2.69 -8.33
CA PHE A 17 8.24 1.60 -7.47
C PHE A 17 6.81 1.80 -6.94
N LYS A 18 6.48 3.01 -6.47
CA LYS A 18 5.12 3.42 -6.07
C LYS A 18 4.12 3.19 -7.21
N SER A 19 4.46 3.64 -8.42
CA SER A 19 3.61 3.43 -9.61
C SER A 19 3.35 1.94 -9.89
N VAL A 20 4.36 1.08 -9.78
CA VAL A 20 4.20 -0.38 -9.94
C VAL A 20 3.27 -0.96 -8.89
N VAL A 21 3.47 -0.62 -7.62
CA VAL A 21 2.66 -1.15 -6.51
C VAL A 21 1.22 -0.68 -6.61
N GLU A 22 0.98 0.60 -6.89
CA GLU A 22 -0.37 1.14 -7.06
C GLU A 22 -1.11 0.48 -8.22
N THR A 23 -0.45 0.30 -9.37
CA THR A 23 -1.08 -0.42 -10.49
C THR A 23 -1.36 -1.87 -10.15
N TYR A 24 -0.50 -2.54 -9.38
CA TYR A 24 -0.75 -3.89 -8.91
C TYR A 24 -1.95 -3.94 -7.94
N LEU A 25 -2.06 -3.02 -7.00
CA LEU A 25 -3.20 -2.92 -6.07
C LEU A 25 -4.52 -2.62 -6.81
N GLU A 26 -4.47 -1.82 -7.87
CA GLU A 26 -5.64 -1.48 -8.70
C GLU A 26 -6.08 -2.64 -9.61
N THR A 27 -5.13 -3.36 -10.21
CA THR A 27 -5.43 -4.26 -11.34
C THR A 27 -5.12 -5.74 -11.08
N GLY A 28 -4.25 -6.04 -10.12
CA GLY A 28 -3.70 -7.38 -9.89
C GLY A 28 -2.69 -7.85 -10.95
N PHE A 29 -2.40 -7.05 -11.99
CA PHE A 29 -1.54 -7.43 -13.10
C PHE A 29 -0.13 -6.84 -13.01
N PRO A 30 0.88 -7.46 -13.65
CA PRO A 30 2.23 -6.92 -13.67
C PRO A 30 2.34 -5.63 -14.48
N SER A 31 3.22 -4.74 -14.05
CA SER A 31 3.45 -3.43 -14.68
C SER A 31 4.77 -3.38 -15.42
N GLY A 32 4.73 -3.04 -16.71
CA GLY A 32 5.91 -2.81 -17.55
C GLY A 32 6.23 -1.32 -17.71
N SER A 33 7.33 -1.00 -18.40
CA SER A 33 7.73 0.39 -18.63
C SER A 33 6.70 1.20 -19.42
N GLU A 34 5.98 0.55 -20.34
CA GLU A 34 4.92 1.19 -21.11
C GLU A 34 3.69 1.52 -20.25
N THR A 35 3.29 0.61 -19.36
CA THR A 35 2.20 0.82 -18.40
C THR A 35 2.49 2.02 -17.51
N ILE A 36 3.70 2.09 -16.96
CA ILE A 36 4.13 3.19 -16.09
C ILE A 36 4.20 4.52 -16.85
N LEU A 37 4.75 4.50 -18.07
CA LEU A 37 4.82 5.70 -18.91
C LEU A 37 3.41 6.25 -19.23
N LYS A 38 2.44 5.36 -19.51
CA LYS A 38 1.04 5.75 -19.79
C LYS A 38 0.32 6.29 -18.56
N LYS A 39 0.60 5.77 -17.36
CA LYS A 39 0.03 6.29 -16.09
C LYS A 39 0.50 7.72 -15.80
N GLY A 40 1.65 8.12 -16.34
CA GLY A 40 2.18 9.47 -16.24
C GLY A 40 2.79 9.76 -14.85
N GLY A 41 3.10 11.02 -14.58
CA GLY A 41 3.67 11.45 -13.30
C GLY A 41 5.18 11.22 -13.14
N VAL A 42 5.86 10.72 -14.19
CA VAL A 42 7.31 10.53 -14.19
C VAL A 42 7.91 11.07 -15.49
N ASP A 43 8.87 11.99 -15.37
CA ASP A 43 9.60 12.56 -16.50
C ASP A 43 10.82 11.70 -16.86
N LEU A 44 10.56 10.49 -17.38
CA LEU A 44 11.58 9.52 -17.76
C LEU A 44 11.22 8.81 -19.07
N SER A 45 12.24 8.45 -19.85
CA SER A 45 12.08 7.61 -21.03
C SER A 45 11.75 6.15 -20.68
N SER A 46 11.13 5.43 -21.61
CA SER A 46 10.84 3.99 -21.44
C SER A 46 12.10 3.16 -21.14
N SER A 47 13.25 3.52 -21.72
CA SER A 47 14.53 2.85 -21.45
C SER A 47 15.01 3.08 -20.01
N SER A 48 14.91 4.31 -19.49
CA SER A 48 15.24 4.64 -18.11
C SER A 48 14.34 3.89 -17.13
N ILE A 49 13.03 3.81 -17.42
CA ILE A 49 12.07 3.05 -16.60
C ILE A 49 12.45 1.55 -16.58
N ARG A 50 12.78 0.95 -17.73
CA ARG A 50 13.22 -0.46 -17.79
C ARG A 50 14.46 -0.71 -16.94
N LEU A 51 15.43 0.21 -16.96
CA LEU A 51 16.64 0.11 -16.14
C LEU A 51 16.29 0.17 -14.65
N ILE A 52 15.44 1.11 -14.24
CA ILE A 52 15.01 1.23 -12.84
C ILE A 52 14.25 -0.03 -12.39
N LEU A 53 13.32 -0.54 -13.20
CA LEU A 53 12.60 -1.79 -12.92
C LEU A 53 13.55 -2.98 -12.76
N ALA A 54 14.59 -3.07 -13.59
CA ALA A 54 15.60 -4.12 -13.47
C ALA A 54 16.41 -3.98 -12.18
N ASN A 55 16.76 -2.76 -11.76
CA ASN A 55 17.48 -2.52 -10.51
C ASN A 55 16.60 -2.85 -9.29
N LEU A 56 15.34 -2.40 -9.27
CA LEU A 56 14.38 -2.74 -8.21
C LEU A 56 14.15 -4.26 -8.09
N GLN A 57 14.22 -4.99 -9.20
CA GLN A 57 14.20 -6.46 -9.19
C GLN A 57 15.47 -7.04 -8.55
N LYS A 58 16.66 -6.52 -8.88
CA LYS A 58 17.92 -6.95 -8.27
C LYS A 58 17.97 -6.70 -6.76
N GLU A 59 17.35 -5.62 -6.29
CA GLU A 59 17.17 -5.31 -4.86
C GLU A 59 16.16 -6.22 -4.14
N GLY A 60 15.49 -7.10 -4.89
CA GLY A 60 14.48 -8.03 -4.38
C GLY A 60 13.15 -7.37 -4.01
N LEU A 61 12.90 -6.14 -4.47
CA LEU A 61 11.65 -5.41 -4.25
C LEU A 61 10.58 -5.76 -5.29
N LEU A 62 11.03 -6.13 -6.49
CA LEU A 62 10.17 -6.56 -7.59
C LEU A 62 10.56 -7.97 -8.07
N PHE A 63 9.63 -8.68 -8.68
CA PHE A 63 9.90 -9.88 -9.43
C PHE A 63 9.18 -9.87 -10.78
N ALA A 64 9.61 -10.74 -11.68
CA ALA A 64 8.99 -10.94 -12.99
C ALA A 64 8.39 -12.34 -13.03
N PRO A 65 7.07 -12.49 -13.23
CA PRO A 65 6.47 -13.82 -13.37
C PRO A 65 6.96 -14.51 -14.66
N HIS A 66 7.16 -13.72 -15.73
CA HIS A 66 7.80 -14.15 -16.97
C HIS A 66 8.72 -13.04 -17.50
N THR A 67 9.64 -13.39 -18.40
CA THR A 67 10.64 -12.47 -18.95
C THR A 67 10.02 -11.22 -19.59
N SER A 68 8.84 -11.34 -20.20
CA SER A 68 8.14 -10.26 -20.92
C SER A 68 6.98 -9.62 -20.16
N ALA A 69 6.53 -10.19 -19.04
CA ALA A 69 5.22 -9.86 -18.47
C ALA A 69 5.15 -8.51 -17.73
N GLY A 70 6.28 -7.86 -17.46
CA GLY A 70 6.36 -6.71 -16.56
C GLY A 70 6.86 -7.11 -15.18
N ARG A 71 6.55 -6.33 -14.15
CA ARG A 71 7.01 -6.54 -12.77
C ARG A 71 5.88 -6.45 -11.75
N LEU A 72 6.02 -7.25 -10.70
CA LEU A 72 5.14 -7.32 -9.53
C LEU A 72 5.94 -7.05 -8.26
N PRO A 73 5.34 -6.47 -7.21
CA PRO A 73 6.01 -6.33 -5.93
C PRO A 73 6.20 -7.69 -5.25
N THR A 74 7.35 -7.88 -4.63
CA THR A 74 7.58 -8.98 -3.69
C THR A 74 6.98 -8.63 -2.33
N ASP A 75 6.91 -9.60 -1.41
CA ASP A 75 6.51 -9.32 -0.01
C ASP A 75 7.40 -8.25 0.64
N LYS A 76 8.71 -8.29 0.37
CA LYS A 76 9.66 -7.27 0.81
C LYS A 76 9.34 -5.90 0.20
N GLY A 77 9.02 -5.87 -1.10
CA GLY A 77 8.58 -4.66 -1.79
C GLY A 77 7.31 -4.08 -1.18
N MET A 78 6.29 -4.91 -0.98
CA MET A 78 5.03 -4.51 -0.35
C MET A 78 5.25 -3.96 1.05
N ARG A 79 6.13 -4.58 1.85
CA ARG A 79 6.48 -4.06 3.17
C ARG A 79 7.12 -2.67 3.09
N LEU A 80 8.10 -2.48 2.20
CA LEU A 80 8.73 -1.17 1.98
C LEU A 80 7.72 -0.11 1.53
N PHE A 81 6.77 -0.48 0.67
CA PHE A 81 5.71 0.42 0.24
C PHE A 81 4.86 0.89 1.43
N VAL A 82 4.34 -0.06 2.24
CA VAL A 82 3.49 0.25 3.40
C VAL A 82 4.23 1.07 4.45
N ASP A 83 5.50 0.77 4.71
CA ASP A 83 6.27 1.41 5.78
C ASP A 83 6.80 2.80 5.44
N GLY A 84 7.04 3.09 4.17
CA GLY A 84 7.85 4.26 3.79
C GLY A 84 7.38 5.07 2.59
N LEU A 85 6.43 4.57 1.78
CA LEU A 85 5.98 5.25 0.56
C LEU A 85 4.47 5.47 0.49
N LEU A 86 3.72 4.71 1.30
CA LEU A 86 2.29 4.87 1.44
C LEU A 86 1.99 6.14 2.23
N GLU A 87 1.45 7.14 1.54
CA GLU A 87 1.02 8.40 2.14
C GLU A 87 -0.46 8.30 2.49
N PHE A 88 -0.76 8.11 3.78
CA PHE A 88 -2.14 8.19 4.24
C PHE A 88 -2.58 9.65 4.34
N GLY A 89 -3.72 9.97 3.74
CA GLY A 89 -4.46 11.18 4.10
C GLY A 89 -4.90 11.09 5.57
N ARG A 90 -4.85 12.22 6.29
CA ARG A 90 -5.46 12.28 7.63
C ARG A 90 -6.97 12.25 7.48
N LEU A 91 -7.65 11.51 8.36
CA LEU A 91 -9.11 11.56 8.47
C LEU A 91 -9.54 13.02 8.69
N THR A 92 -10.55 13.44 7.92
CA THR A 92 -11.21 14.73 8.10
C THR A 92 -11.91 14.79 9.45
N LYS A 93 -12.20 16.00 9.93
CA LYS A 93 -12.93 16.19 11.20
C LYS A 93 -14.31 15.51 11.16
N ASP A 94 -14.98 15.57 10.02
CA ASP A 94 -16.31 14.99 9.85
C ASP A 94 -16.26 13.45 9.86
N GLU A 95 -15.24 12.84 9.22
CA GLU A 95 -15.01 11.40 9.31
C GLU A 95 -14.70 10.96 10.75
N GLN A 96 -13.87 11.71 11.47
CA GLN A 96 -13.56 11.42 12.88
C GLN A 96 -14.80 11.50 13.76
N GLU A 97 -15.64 12.52 13.59
CA GLU A 97 -16.87 12.67 14.38
C GLU A 97 -17.88 11.57 14.03
N ASN A 98 -18.06 11.22 12.75
CA ASN A 98 -18.93 10.12 12.34
C ASN A 98 -18.50 8.78 12.94
N ILE A 99 -17.21 8.44 12.89
CA ILE A 99 -16.66 7.23 13.52
C ILE A 99 -16.94 7.25 15.03
N LYS A 100 -16.73 8.40 15.68
CA LYS A 100 -16.95 8.55 17.12
C LYS A 100 -18.42 8.37 17.50
N GLN A 101 -19.36 8.94 16.74
CA GLN A 101 -20.80 8.79 16.98
C GLN A 101 -21.27 7.34 16.79
N GLN A 102 -20.74 6.63 15.79
CA GLN A 102 -21.06 5.22 15.57
C GLN A 102 -20.57 4.32 16.72
N CYS A 103 -19.40 4.63 17.30
CA CYS A 103 -18.88 3.91 18.47
C CYS A 103 -19.55 4.32 19.80
N LEU A 104 -20.06 5.56 19.91
CA LEU A 104 -20.75 6.10 21.09
C LEU A 104 -22.26 5.88 21.03
N SER A 105 -22.69 4.63 20.98
CA SER A 105 -24.11 4.31 21.19
C SER A 105 -24.46 4.53 22.67
N LYS A 106 -25.39 5.45 22.99
CA LYS A 106 -25.84 5.70 24.37
C LYS A 106 -26.36 4.40 25.00
N GLY A 107 -25.74 3.96 26.08
CA GLY A 107 -26.11 2.74 26.81
C GLY A 107 -25.42 1.46 26.33
N ALA A 108 -24.50 1.55 25.37
CA ALA A 108 -23.78 0.37 24.88
C ALA A 108 -22.76 -0.14 25.90
N SER A 109 -22.73 -1.46 26.11
CA SER A 109 -21.71 -2.12 26.89
C SER A 109 -20.34 -2.04 26.18
N PHE A 110 -19.26 -2.19 26.94
CA PHE A 110 -17.91 -2.24 26.37
C PHE A 110 -17.78 -3.30 25.26
N GLN A 111 -18.43 -4.45 25.41
CA GLN A 111 -18.43 -5.52 24.41
C GLN A 111 -19.15 -5.11 23.12
N GLU A 112 -20.24 -4.36 23.22
CA GLU A 112 -20.99 -3.86 22.06
C GLU A 112 -20.16 -2.86 21.27
N VAL A 113 -19.44 -1.96 21.94
CA VAL A 113 -18.51 -1.03 21.29
C VAL A 113 -17.42 -1.76 20.51
N LEU A 114 -16.82 -2.80 21.10
CA LEU A 114 -15.82 -3.63 20.40
C LEU A 114 -16.40 -4.34 19.17
N ASN A 115 -17.63 -4.83 19.28
CA ASN A 115 -18.31 -5.52 18.18
C ASN A 115 -18.62 -4.54 17.03
N GLU A 116 -19.13 -3.35 17.33
CA GLU A 116 -19.39 -2.32 16.31
C GLU A 116 -18.10 -1.83 15.64
N ALA A 117 -17.02 -1.63 16.40
CA ALA A 117 -15.71 -1.32 15.82
C ALA A 117 -15.22 -2.43 14.88
N SER A 118 -15.39 -3.70 15.28
CA SER A 118 -15.01 -4.85 14.46
C SER A 118 -15.82 -4.94 13.16
N LYS A 119 -17.14 -4.71 13.23
CA LYS A 119 -18.01 -4.65 12.05
C LYS A 119 -17.66 -3.49 11.13
N MET A 120 -17.38 -2.31 11.67
CA MET A 120 -17.02 -1.12 10.89
C MET A 120 -15.73 -1.36 10.10
N ILE A 121 -14.67 -1.85 10.76
CA ILE A 121 -13.39 -2.17 10.10
C ILE A 121 -13.59 -3.25 9.03
N SER A 122 -14.39 -4.27 9.32
CA SER A 122 -14.68 -5.34 8.37
C SER A 122 -15.43 -4.83 7.14
N GLY A 123 -16.44 -3.98 7.35
CA GLY A 123 -17.22 -3.37 6.27
C GLY A 123 -16.42 -2.40 5.41
N LEU A 124 -15.51 -1.61 6.01
CA LEU A 124 -14.66 -0.68 5.26
C LEU A 124 -13.58 -1.39 4.44
N SER A 125 -13.01 -2.46 4.98
CA SER A 125 -11.92 -3.18 4.32
C SER A 125 -12.40 -4.29 3.39
N ASN A 126 -13.65 -4.74 3.50
CA ASN A 126 -14.14 -6.00 2.93
C ASN A 126 -13.32 -7.24 3.37
N HIS A 127 -12.70 -7.18 4.55
CA HIS A 127 -11.89 -8.25 5.13
C HIS A 127 -12.36 -8.56 6.56
N ALA A 128 -11.85 -9.64 7.15
CA ALA A 128 -12.11 -9.94 8.56
C ALA A 128 -11.48 -8.85 9.45
N GLY A 129 -12.31 -8.19 10.27
CA GLY A 129 -11.86 -7.27 11.30
C GLY A 129 -11.76 -7.97 12.66
N ILE A 130 -10.70 -7.70 13.42
CA ILE A 130 -10.53 -8.17 14.81
C ILE A 130 -10.17 -6.96 15.67
N VAL A 131 -10.88 -6.79 16.78
CA VAL A 131 -10.57 -5.76 17.79
C VAL A 131 -10.30 -6.46 19.12
N VAL A 132 -9.17 -6.12 19.74
CA VAL A 132 -8.75 -6.71 21.03
C VAL A 132 -8.65 -5.59 22.06
N ALA A 133 -9.32 -5.77 23.20
CA ALA A 133 -9.14 -4.89 24.34
C ALA A 133 -7.84 -5.24 25.08
N PRO A 134 -7.04 -4.24 25.50
CA PRO A 134 -5.93 -4.50 26.40
C PRO A 134 -6.44 -5.14 27.70
N LYS A 135 -5.63 -6.03 28.29
CA LYS A 135 -5.87 -6.62 29.61
C LYS A 135 -5.67 -5.60 30.72
#